data_AF-A0A7W6WZD5-F1
#
_entry.id   AF-A0A7W6WZD5-F1
#
_cell.length_a   1.000
_cell.length_b   1.000
_cell.length_c   1.000
_cell.angle_alpha   90.00
_cell.angle_beta   90.00
_cell.angle_gamma   90.00
#
_symmetry.space_group_name_H-M   'P 1'
#
loop_
_entity.id
_entity.type
_entity.pdbx_description
1 polymer ?
#
loop_
_entity_poly.entity_id
_entity_poly.type
_entity_poly.pdbx_seq_one_letter_code
_entity_poly.pdbx_strand_id
1 'polypeptide(L)'
;MFGYLRSAIEARRQIPSRIAEAIRDPSLYDLVVIGTPVWGWSLSSPVRAYLLANKSRLPAVAFFCTLGGAGSDQVFGQMREIAGKHPVDCLSVTARDVASANYAARVAAFVAALQQALEARRNSAATNAA
;
A
#
# COMPACT_ATOMS: atom_id res chain seq x y z
N MET A 1 8.09 -6.45 -24.47
CA MET A 1 9.22 -6.20 -23.53
C MET A 1 9.45 -4.73 -23.22
N PHE A 2 9.29 -3.80 -24.19
CA PHE A 2 9.44 -2.35 -23.97
C PHE A 2 8.54 -1.75 -22.88
N GLY A 3 7.32 -2.28 -22.67
CA GLY A 3 6.41 -1.82 -21.61
C GLY A 3 6.95 -2.02 -20.19
N TYR A 4 7.51 -3.19 -19.89
CA TYR A 4 8.12 -3.48 -18.57
C TYR A 4 9.30 -2.56 -18.27
N LEU A 5 10.16 -2.33 -19.26
CA LEU A 5 11.31 -1.44 -19.10
C LEU A 5 10.88 0.02 -18.90
N ARG A 6 9.87 0.47 -19.65
CA ARG A 6 9.27 1.80 -19.46
C ARG A 6 8.63 1.95 -18.08
N SER A 7 7.85 0.99 -17.62
CA SER A 7 7.23 1.02 -16.29
C SER A 7 8.28 1.02 -15.16
N ALA A 8 9.38 0.28 -15.34
CA ALA A 8 10.50 0.30 -14.39
C ALA A 8 11.24 1.66 -14.41
N ILE A 9 11.46 2.26 -15.58
CA ILE A 9 12.09 3.58 -15.72
C ILE A 9 11.18 4.69 -15.15
N GLU A 10 9.89 4.67 -15.43
CA GLU A 10 8.91 5.64 -14.92
C GLU A 10 8.76 5.53 -13.39
N ALA A 11 8.70 4.31 -12.85
CA ALA A 11 8.71 4.07 -11.40
C ALA A 11 10.00 4.59 -10.74
N ARG A 12 11.16 4.33 -11.37
CA ARG A 12 12.47 4.81 -10.88
C ARG A 12 12.62 6.33 -10.98
N ARG A 13 12.10 6.96 -12.02
CA ARG A 13 12.10 8.42 -12.22
C ARG A 13 10.98 9.13 -11.44
N GLN A 14 10.19 8.40 -10.65
CA GLN A 14 9.10 8.93 -9.84
C GLN A 14 8.03 9.70 -10.64
N ILE A 15 7.89 9.42 -11.93
CA ILE A 15 6.91 10.09 -12.79
C ILE A 15 5.53 9.48 -12.53
N PRO A 16 4.52 10.24 -12.08
CA PRO A 16 3.17 9.73 -11.95
C PRO A 16 2.58 9.42 -13.32
N SER A 17 1.90 8.27 -13.44
CA SER A 17 1.18 7.89 -14.65
C SER A 17 -0.21 8.52 -14.67
N ARG A 18 -0.77 8.70 -15.86
CA ARG A 18 -2.18 9.08 -16.00
C ARG A 18 -3.04 7.86 -15.68
N ILE A 19 -3.66 7.88 -14.51
CA ILE A 19 -4.67 6.90 -14.09
C ILE A 19 -6.05 7.57 -14.13
N ALA A 20 -7.10 6.79 -14.36
CA ALA A 20 -8.46 7.27 -14.15
C ALA A 20 -8.66 7.61 -12.68
N GLU A 21 -9.58 8.55 -12.40
CA GLU A 21 -9.93 8.88 -11.03
C GLU A 21 -10.51 7.67 -10.29
N ALA A 22 -10.32 7.65 -8.98
CA ALA A 22 -10.89 6.64 -8.13
C ALA A 22 -12.42 6.74 -8.16
N ILE A 23 -13.08 5.66 -8.58
CA ILE A 23 -14.55 5.61 -8.68
C ILE A 23 -15.20 5.74 -7.28
N ARG A 24 -14.50 5.25 -6.24
CA ARG A 24 -14.97 5.30 -4.85
C ARG A 24 -14.14 6.31 -4.06
N ASP A 25 -14.80 7.12 -3.25
CA ASP A 25 -14.12 8.06 -2.37
C ASP A 25 -13.44 7.29 -1.21
N PRO A 26 -12.10 7.37 -1.07
CA PRO A 26 -11.39 6.66 -0.01
C PRO A 26 -11.72 7.15 1.40
N SER A 27 -12.25 8.37 1.55
CA SER A 27 -12.63 8.93 2.86
C SER A 27 -13.84 8.24 3.50
N LEU A 28 -14.61 7.48 2.73
CA LEU A 28 -15.77 6.73 3.20
C LEU A 28 -15.41 5.41 3.90
N TYR A 29 -14.12 5.09 4.00
CA TYR A 29 -13.63 3.87 4.63
C TYR A 29 -12.96 4.17 5.96
N ASP A 30 -13.04 3.23 6.91
CA ASP A 30 -12.27 3.32 8.16
C ASP A 30 -10.76 3.10 7.93
N LEU A 31 -10.42 2.29 6.92
CA LEU A 31 -9.07 1.88 6.54
C LEU A 31 -9.00 1.59 5.03
N VAL A 32 -7.94 2.07 4.39
CA VAL A 32 -7.62 1.74 2.99
C VAL A 32 -6.33 0.95 2.91
N VAL A 33 -6.39 -0.25 2.33
CA VAL A 33 -5.23 -1.12 2.09
C VAL A 33 -4.69 -0.86 0.68
N ILE A 34 -3.43 -0.41 0.57
CA ILE A 34 -2.83 0.00 -0.71
C ILE A 34 -1.67 -0.94 -1.06
N GLY A 35 -1.78 -1.56 -2.24
CA GLY A 35 -0.78 -2.49 -2.78
C GLY A 35 0.05 -1.91 -3.91
N THR A 36 1.33 -2.26 -3.99
CA THR A 36 2.17 -1.95 -5.16
C THR A 36 3.10 -3.09 -5.54
N PRO A 37 3.28 -3.40 -6.83
CA PRO A 37 4.48 -4.11 -7.25
C PRO A 37 5.71 -3.23 -7.05
N VAL A 38 6.83 -3.84 -6.68
CA VAL A 38 8.14 -3.17 -6.55
C VAL A 38 8.89 -3.25 -7.87
N TRP A 39 9.22 -2.08 -8.43
CA TRP A 39 9.98 -1.95 -9.67
C TRP A 39 11.22 -1.10 -9.43
N GLY A 40 12.42 -1.66 -9.61
CA GLY A 40 13.67 -0.94 -9.40
C GLY A 40 13.75 -0.26 -8.02
N TRP A 41 13.35 -0.98 -6.98
CA TRP A 41 13.28 -0.50 -5.59
C TRP A 41 12.36 0.72 -5.35
N SER A 42 11.39 0.95 -6.24
CA SER A 42 10.39 2.03 -6.15
C SER A 42 8.97 1.47 -6.23
N LEU A 43 8.00 2.16 -5.62
CA LEU A 43 6.59 1.87 -5.89
C LEU A 43 6.27 2.12 -7.35
N SER A 44 5.27 1.40 -7.85
CA SER A 44 4.81 1.54 -9.22
C SER A 44 4.26 2.95 -9.50
N SER A 45 4.47 3.42 -10.72
CA SER A 45 3.97 4.72 -11.17
C SER A 45 2.45 4.92 -10.98
N PRO A 46 1.58 3.91 -11.22
CA PRO A 46 0.14 4.04 -10.94
C PRO A 46 -0.20 4.26 -9.46
N VAL A 47 0.46 3.53 -8.56
CA VAL A 47 0.21 3.67 -7.12
C VAL A 47 0.74 5.02 -6.62
N ARG A 48 1.87 5.50 -7.16
CA ARG A 48 2.36 6.86 -6.90
C ARG A 48 1.33 7.91 -7.31
N ALA A 49 0.77 7.81 -8.51
CA ALA A 49 -0.27 8.73 -8.98
C ALA A 49 -1.51 8.69 -8.08
N TYR A 50 -1.97 7.50 -7.69
CA TYR A 50 -3.11 7.34 -6.79
C TYR A 50 -2.86 8.00 -5.43
N LEU A 51 -1.71 7.75 -4.82
CA LEU A 51 -1.36 8.33 -3.52
C LEU A 51 -1.28 9.86 -3.59
N LEU A 52 -0.63 10.42 -4.62
CA LEU A 52 -0.54 11.86 -4.82
C LEU A 52 -1.92 12.52 -4.96
N ALA A 53 -2.82 11.88 -5.72
CA ALA A 53 -4.17 12.39 -5.96
C ALA A 53 -5.10 12.28 -4.74
N ASN A 54 -4.88 11.30 -3.85
CA ASN A 54 -5.83 10.96 -2.78
C ASN A 54 -5.30 11.18 -1.36
N LYS A 55 -4.02 11.52 -1.16
CA LYS A 55 -3.39 11.60 0.17
C LYS A 55 -4.17 12.40 1.22
N SER A 56 -4.80 13.51 0.84
CA SER A 56 -5.60 14.35 1.74
C SER A 56 -6.91 13.70 2.20
N ARG A 57 -7.44 12.74 1.43
CA ARG A 57 -8.68 12.01 1.71
C ARG A 57 -8.46 10.63 2.31
N LEU A 58 -7.22 10.14 2.34
CA LEU A 58 -6.94 8.82 2.89
C LEU A 58 -7.26 8.81 4.40
N PRO A 59 -7.97 7.80 4.91
CA PRO A 59 -8.24 7.62 6.34
C PRO A 59 -7.01 6.98 7.01
N ALA A 60 -7.19 5.96 7.85
CA ALA A 60 -6.08 5.07 8.19
C ALA A 60 -5.64 4.29 6.94
N VAL A 61 -4.37 3.92 6.87
CA VAL A 61 -3.83 3.18 5.72
C VAL A 61 -3.09 1.94 6.19
N ALA A 62 -3.04 0.90 5.36
CA ALA A 62 -2.12 -0.21 5.49
C ALA A 62 -1.50 -0.48 4.12
N PHE A 63 -0.25 -0.95 4.09
CA PHE A 63 0.47 -1.11 2.83
C PHE A 63 0.82 -2.57 2.58
N PHE A 64 0.85 -2.96 1.32
CA PHE A 64 1.51 -4.19 0.92
C PHE A 64 2.29 -4.01 -0.38
N CYS A 65 3.29 -4.86 -0.57
CA CYS A 65 4.00 -4.91 -1.84
C CYS A 65 4.31 -6.32 -2.30
N THR A 66 4.32 -6.50 -3.61
CA THR A 66 4.85 -7.72 -4.25
C THR A 66 6.19 -7.40 -4.90
N LEU A 67 7.18 -8.28 -4.73
CA LEU A 67 8.55 -7.98 -5.15
C LEU A 67 9.31 -9.22 -5.61
N GLY A 68 10.34 -9.03 -6.44
CA GLY A 68 11.22 -10.14 -6.82
C GLY A 68 12.01 -10.69 -5.63
N GLY A 69 12.57 -9.80 -4.80
CA GLY A 69 13.35 -10.22 -3.62
C GLY A 69 13.62 -9.11 -2.60
N ALA A 70 14.05 -7.92 -3.03
CA ALA A 70 14.41 -6.82 -2.12
C ALA A 70 13.74 -5.48 -2.50
N GLY A 71 13.72 -4.54 -1.54
CA GLY A 71 13.24 -3.17 -1.74
C GLY A 71 11.94 -2.81 -1.01
N SER A 72 11.37 -3.71 -0.22
CA SER A 72 10.14 -3.46 0.55
C SER A 72 10.24 -2.22 1.44
N ASP A 73 11.34 -2.07 2.17
CA ASP A 73 11.48 -1.01 3.18
C ASP A 73 11.57 0.37 2.53
N GLN A 74 12.31 0.46 1.43
CA GLN A 74 12.39 1.67 0.61
C GLN A 74 11.03 2.03 0.03
N VAL A 75 10.29 1.03 -0.49
CA VAL A 75 8.95 1.24 -1.06
C VAL A 75 7.95 1.68 0.01
N PHE A 76 7.93 1.04 1.18
CA PHE A 76 7.09 1.48 2.30
C PHE A 76 7.49 2.85 2.82
N GLY A 77 8.79 3.20 2.79
CA GLY A 77 9.27 4.56 3.03
C GLY A 77 8.63 5.58 2.08
N GLN A 78 8.70 5.33 0.77
CA GLN A 78 8.09 6.20 -0.24
C GLN A 78 6.56 6.30 -0.09
N MET A 79 5.88 5.19 0.19
CA MET A 79 4.43 5.20 0.40
C MET A 79 4.04 6.05 1.63
N ARG A 80 4.79 5.93 2.74
CA ARG A 80 4.61 6.76 3.94
C ARG A 80 4.80 8.24 3.65
N GLU A 81 5.86 8.59 2.94
CA GLU A 81 6.19 9.97 2.58
C GLU A 81 5.09 10.59 1.71
N ILE A 82 4.64 9.90 0.66
CA ILE A 82 3.62 10.43 -0.25
C ILE A 82 2.24 10.50 0.46
N ALA A 83 1.88 9.46 1.22
CA ALA A 83 0.60 9.42 1.92
C ALA A 83 0.55 10.39 3.13
N GLY A 84 1.70 10.81 3.65
CA GLY A 84 1.79 11.60 4.89
C GLY A 84 1.26 10.86 6.12
N LYS A 85 1.32 9.53 6.12
CA LYS A 85 0.67 8.66 7.12
C LYS A 85 1.55 7.49 7.51
N HIS A 86 1.49 7.13 8.79
CA HIS A 86 2.01 5.86 9.28
C HIS A 86 0.98 4.76 9.03
N PRO A 87 1.34 3.68 8.32
CA PRO A 87 0.44 2.57 8.10
C PRO A 87 0.20 1.80 9.38
N VAL A 88 -1.00 1.24 9.51
CA VAL A 88 -1.39 0.32 10.59
C VAL A 88 -0.48 -0.91 10.57
N ASP A 89 -0.22 -1.45 9.38
CA ASP A 89 0.70 -2.56 9.17
C ASP A 89 1.23 -2.56 7.73
N CYS A 90 2.30 -3.30 7.48
CA CYS A 90 2.95 -3.47 6.17
C CYS A 90 3.22 -4.95 5.85
N LEU A 91 2.85 -5.40 4.66
CA LEU A 91 3.13 -6.77 4.20
C LEU A 91 3.95 -6.80 2.90
N SER A 92 5.10 -7.47 2.92
CA SER A 92 5.89 -7.74 1.70
C SER A 92 5.73 -9.19 1.25
N VAL A 93 5.42 -9.44 -0.02
CA VAL A 93 5.27 -10.80 -0.58
C VAL A 93 6.24 -10.98 -1.76
N THR A 94 7.25 -11.81 -1.58
CA THR A 94 8.26 -12.06 -2.61
C THR A 94 7.73 -13.04 -3.67
N ALA A 95 8.36 -13.04 -4.85
CA ALA A 95 8.08 -14.04 -5.89
C ALA A 95 8.26 -15.48 -5.37
N ARG A 96 9.21 -15.69 -4.44
CA ARG A 96 9.40 -16.98 -3.76
C ARG A 96 8.21 -17.35 -2.87
N ASP A 97 7.68 -16.39 -2.11
CA ASP A 97 6.49 -16.62 -1.27
C ASP A 97 5.27 -17.02 -2.12
N VAL A 98 5.10 -16.36 -3.28
CA VAL A 98 4.02 -16.72 -4.23
C VAL A 98 4.24 -18.12 -4.81
N ALA A 99 5.45 -18.41 -5.29
CA ALA A 99 5.78 -19.69 -5.93
C ALA A 99 5.66 -20.89 -4.97
N SER A 100 5.95 -20.67 -3.67
CA SER A 100 5.83 -21.70 -2.63
C SER A 100 4.46 -21.75 -1.96
N ALA A 101 3.50 -20.93 -2.40
CA ALA A 101 2.22 -20.70 -1.72
C ALA A 101 2.34 -20.29 -0.23
N ASN A 102 3.53 -19.89 0.23
CA ASN A 102 3.83 -19.52 1.60
C ASN A 102 3.43 -18.07 1.94
N TYR A 103 2.60 -17.44 1.09
CA TYR A 103 2.06 -16.11 1.36
C TYR A 103 0.76 -16.16 2.18
N ALA A 104 0.02 -17.28 2.15
CA ALA A 104 -1.32 -17.36 2.73
C ALA A 104 -1.33 -17.08 4.25
N ALA A 105 -0.43 -17.70 5.01
CA ALA A 105 -0.31 -17.47 6.45
C ALA A 105 0.08 -16.02 6.77
N ARG A 106 0.93 -15.41 5.95
CA ARG A 106 1.39 -14.02 6.12
C ARG A 106 0.28 -13.02 5.81
N VAL A 107 -0.53 -13.29 4.78
CA VAL A 107 -1.74 -12.51 4.48
C VAL A 107 -2.76 -12.65 5.61
N ALA A 108 -2.98 -13.86 6.13
CA ALA A 108 -3.90 -14.08 7.23
C ALA A 108 -3.47 -13.31 8.50
N ALA A 109 -2.19 -13.35 8.85
CA ALA A 109 -1.64 -12.59 9.97
C ALA A 109 -1.79 -11.07 9.77
N PHE A 110 -1.49 -10.58 8.56
CA PHE A 110 -1.68 -9.18 8.20
C PHE A 110 -3.15 -8.75 8.35
N VAL A 111 -4.09 -9.51 7.79
CA VAL A 111 -5.53 -9.22 7.90
C VAL A 111 -5.99 -9.22 9.37
N ALA A 112 -5.54 -10.19 10.16
CA ALA A 112 -5.88 -10.25 11.59
C ALA A 112 -5.37 -9.01 12.35
N ALA A 113 -4.14 -8.56 12.08
CA ALA A 113 -3.60 -7.33 12.66
C ALA A 113 -4.42 -6.09 12.28
N LEU A 114 -4.85 -5.99 11.01
CA LEU A 114 -5.71 -4.90 10.56
C LEU A 114 -7.08 -4.91 11.25
N GLN A 115 -7.69 -6.08 11.42
CA GLN A 115 -8.98 -6.22 12.11
C GLN A 115 -8.88 -5.79 13.58
N GLN A 116 -7.86 -6.26 14.30
CA GLN A 116 -7.62 -5.87 15.69
C GLN A 116 -7.40 -4.36 15.83
N ALA A 117 -6.63 -3.76 14.93
CA ALA A 117 -6.39 -2.32 14.94
C ALA A 117 -7.67 -1.52 14.65
N LEU A 118 -8.55 -2.01 13.76
CA LEU A 118 -9.85 -1.38 13.49
C LEU A 118 -10.78 -1.45 14.70
N GLU A 119 -10.87 -2.59 15.36
CA GLU A 119 -11.66 -2.78 16.58
C GLU A 119 -11.19 -1.85 17.70
N ALA A 120 -9.88 -1.79 17.94
CA ALA A 120 -9.30 -0.89 18.95
C ALA A 120 -9.67 0.58 18.69
N ARG A 121 -9.62 1.03 17.43
CA ARG A 121 -9.96 2.40 17.04
C ARG A 121 -11.44 2.72 17.23
N ARG A 122 -12.33 1.77 16.89
CA ARG A 122 -13.78 1.91 17.10
C ARG A 122 -14.11 2.02 18.58
N ASN A 123 -13.46 1.20 19.41
CA ASN A 123 -13.66 1.23 20.85
C ASN A 123 -13.18 2.56 21.47
N SER A 124 -12.02 3.08 21.05
CA SER A 124 -11.54 4.39 21.51
C SER A 124 -12.46 5.54 21.10
N ALA A 125 -13.04 5.49 19.90
CA ALA A 125 -13.99 6.50 19.44
C ALA A 125 -15.29 6.47 20.26
N ALA A 126 -15.78 5.28 20.62
CA ALA A 126 -16.96 5.11 21.46
C ALA A 126 -16.75 5.63 22.90
N THR A 127 -15.57 5.37 23.49
CA THR A 127 -15.22 5.90 24.82
C THR A 127 -15.14 7.42 24.85
N ASN A 128 -14.60 8.05 23.81
CA ASN A 128 -14.45 9.52 23.76
C ASN A 128 -15.77 10.27 23.47
N ALA A 129 -16.82 9.57 23.05
CA ALA A 129 -18.12 10.14 22.72
C ALA A 129 -19.16 10.02 23.85
N ALA A 130 -18.84 9.27 24.91
CA ALA A 130 -19.65 9.11 26.12
C ALA A 130 -19.19 10.05 27.23
#